data_AF-A0A953RC46-F1
#
_entry.id   AF-A0A953RC46-F1
#
_cell.length_a   1.000
_cell.length_b   1.000
_cell.length_c   1.000
_cell.angle_alpha   90.00
_cell.angle_beta   90.00
_cell.angle_gamma   90.00
#
_symmetry.space_group_name_H-M   'P 1'
#
loop_
_entity.id
_entity.type
_entity.pdbx_description
1 polymer ?
#
loop_
_entity_poly.entity_id
_entity_poly.type
_entity_poly.pdbx_seq_one_letter_code
_entity_poly.pdbx_strand_id
1 'polypeptide(L)'
;MEKKPRATRIKITERALFQRVNRKLKQDGQKLCTAHTESARQQLGRFYVVQTGENAGTKRAVSSGVVHMNVDLEKLAQKLEVIQPWEELAER
;
A
#
# COMPACT_ATOMS: atom_id res chain seq x y z
N MET A 1 4.69 10.49 35.55
CA MET A 1 4.29 10.32 34.14
C MET A 1 3.73 8.92 33.97
N GLU A 2 2.40 8.78 34.00
CA GLU A 2 1.75 7.48 33.79
C GLU A 2 2.00 7.00 32.36
N LYS A 3 2.59 5.82 32.21
CA LYS A 3 2.65 5.12 30.93
C LYS A 3 1.22 4.66 30.61
N LYS A 4 0.52 5.38 29.74
CA LYS A 4 -0.77 4.90 29.19
C LYS A 4 -0.56 3.47 28.71
N PRO A 5 -1.40 2.49 29.13
CA PRO A 5 -1.29 1.13 28.64
C PRO A 5 -1.39 1.21 27.11
N ARG A 6 -0.38 0.65 26.42
CA ARG A 6 -0.44 0.52 24.96
C ARG A 6 -1.67 -0.34 24.70
N ALA A 7 -2.74 0.27 24.18
CA ALA A 7 -3.94 -0.46 23.81
C ALA A 7 -3.50 -1.66 22.98
N THR A 8 -3.91 -2.87 23.36
CA THR A 8 -3.54 -4.10 22.66
C THR A 8 -4.02 -3.97 21.22
N ARG A 9 -3.10 -3.71 20.30
CA ARG A 9 -3.42 -3.54 18.89
C ARG A 9 -3.73 -4.90 18.29
N ILE A 10 -4.77 -4.95 17.47
CA ILE A 10 -5.17 -6.15 16.75
C ILE A 10 -4.20 -6.32 15.58
N LYS A 11 -3.49 -7.45 15.57
CA LYS A 11 -2.60 -7.80 14.46
C LYS A 11 -3.44 -8.17 13.24
N ILE A 12 -3.17 -7.53 12.11
CA ILE A 12 -3.75 -7.89 10.80
C ILE A 12 -2.68 -8.44 9.87
N THR A 13 -3.05 -9.40 9.02
CA THR A 13 -2.11 -9.99 8.08
C THR A 13 -1.79 -9.04 6.94
N GLU A 14 -0.59 -9.16 6.37
CA GLU A 14 -0.19 -8.39 5.19
C GLU A 14 -1.17 -8.58 4.03
N ARG A 15 -1.66 -9.81 3.84
CA ARG A 15 -2.65 -10.12 2.80
C ARG A 15 -3.95 -9.37 3.00
N ALA A 16 -4.46 -9.32 4.24
CA ALA A 16 -5.69 -8.58 4.55
C ALA A 16 -5.51 -7.08 4.28
N LEU A 17 -4.41 -6.52 4.76
CA LEU A 17 -4.10 -5.10 4.57
C LEU A 17 -3.92 -4.76 3.08
N PHE A 18 -3.19 -5.59 2.34
CA PHE A 18 -2.99 -5.48 0.89
C PHE A 18 -4.32 -5.46 0.13
N GLN A 19 -5.26 -6.34 0.49
CA GLN A 19 -6.58 -6.38 -0.14
C GLN A 19 -7.40 -5.11 0.16
N ARG A 20 -7.37 -4.61 1.40
CA ARG A 20 -8.08 -3.37 1.78
C ARG A 20 -7.53 -2.17 1.00
N VAL A 21 -6.21 -2.01 0.96
CA VAL A 21 -5.54 -0.97 0.16
C VAL A 21 -5.93 -1.07 -1.30
N ASN A 22 -5.90 -2.27 -1.89
CA ASN A 22 -6.27 -2.46 -3.29
C ASN A 22 -7.73 -2.11 -3.60
N ARG A 23 -8.66 -2.44 -2.70
CA ARG A 23 -10.08 -2.06 -2.87
C ARG A 23 -10.25 -0.54 -2.87
N LYS A 24 -9.52 0.16 -2.01
CA LYS A 24 -9.53 1.63 -1.94
C LYS A 24 -8.94 2.25 -3.21
N LEU A 25 -7.73 1.82 -3.60
CA LEU A 25 -7.05 2.32 -4.81
C LEU A 25 -7.86 2.07 -6.09
N LYS A 26 -8.62 0.97 -6.16
CA LYS A 26 -9.46 0.67 -7.32
C LYS A 26 -10.51 1.77 -7.58
N GLN A 27 -10.99 2.45 -6.53
CA GLN A 27 -11.92 3.58 -6.65
C GLN A 27 -11.29 4.75 -7.42
N ASP A 28 -9.98 4.93 -7.29
CA ASP A 28 -9.19 5.98 -7.95
C ASP A 28 -8.56 5.51 -9.27
N GLY A 29 -8.97 4.33 -9.76
CA GLY A 29 -8.40 3.72 -10.96
C GLY A 29 -6.93 3.33 -10.78
N GLN A 30 -6.51 2.98 -9.56
CA GLN A 30 -5.17 2.55 -9.22
C GLN A 30 -5.15 1.13 -8.67
N LYS A 31 -3.96 0.52 -8.64
CA LYS A 31 -3.73 -0.82 -8.08
C LYS A 31 -2.37 -0.92 -7.41
N LEU A 32 -2.35 -1.51 -6.22
CA LEU A 32 -1.15 -1.94 -5.53
C LEU A 32 -0.68 -3.30 -6.08
N CYS A 33 0.60 -3.36 -6.42
CA CYS A 33 1.29 -4.50 -6.98
C CYS A 33 2.49 -4.90 -6.12
N THR A 34 2.93 -6.15 -6.27
CA THR A 34 4.09 -6.72 -5.57
C THR A 34 5.17 -7.05 -6.59
N ALA A 35 6.42 -6.70 -6.30
CA ALA A 35 7.56 -7.06 -7.13
C ALA A 35 8.03 -8.49 -6.80
N HIS A 36 7.91 -9.38 -7.79
CA HIS A 36 8.26 -10.79 -7.66
C HIS A 36 9.69 -11.11 -8.12
N THR A 37 10.24 -10.36 -9.08
CA THR A 37 11.61 -10.53 -9.56
C THR A 37 12.57 -9.58 -8.84
N GLU A 38 13.84 -9.97 -8.73
CA GLU A 38 14.86 -9.15 -8.08
C GLU A 38 15.07 -7.82 -8.81
N SER A 39 15.12 -7.85 -10.14
CA SER A 39 15.19 -6.65 -10.98
C SER A 39 14.01 -5.69 -10.70
N ALA A 40 12.78 -6.21 -10.61
CA ALA A 40 11.62 -5.38 -10.29
C ALA A 40 11.68 -4.82 -8.85
N ARG A 41 12.22 -5.57 -7.88
CA ARG A 41 12.38 -5.07 -6.50
C ARG A 41 13.41 -3.95 -6.42
N GLN A 42 14.53 -4.07 -7.14
CA GLN A 42 15.56 -3.03 -7.19
C GLN A 42 15.05 -1.75 -7.83
N GLN A 43 14.22 -1.88 -8.88
CA GLN A 43 13.67 -0.74 -9.58
C GLN A 43 12.49 -0.13 -8.81
N LEU A 44 11.46 -0.91 -8.50
CA LEU A 44 10.15 -0.44 -8.04
C LEU A 44 9.95 -0.53 -6.52
N GLY A 45 10.82 -1.24 -5.81
CA GLY A 45 10.61 -1.66 -4.43
C GLY A 45 9.71 -2.88 -4.31
N ARG A 46 9.52 -3.36 -3.07
CA ARG A 46 8.71 -4.55 -2.79
C ARG A 46 7.24 -4.38 -3.17
N PHE A 47 6.66 -3.22 -2.87
CA PHE A 47 5.33 -2.82 -3.29
C PHE A 47 5.40 -1.52 -4.09
N TYR A 48 4.52 -1.41 -5.08
CA TYR A 48 4.40 -0.24 -5.95
C TYR A 48 2.94 -0.06 -6.40
N VAL A 49 2.55 1.15 -6.77
CA VAL A 49 1.19 1.47 -7.25
C VAL A 49 1.23 1.83 -8.72
N VAL A 50 0.29 1.29 -9.49
CA VAL A 50 0.10 1.57 -10.91
C VAL A 50 -1.28 2.18 -11.17
N GLN A 51 -1.39 2.98 -12.23
CA GLN A 51 -2.67 3.44 -12.77
C GLN A 51 -3.28 2.36 -13.66
N THR A 52 -4.54 2.02 -13.46
CA THR A 52 -5.26 0.94 -14.16
C THR A 52 -6.56 1.39 -14.87
N GLY A 53 -6.94 2.67 -14.77
CA GLY A 53 -8.16 3.20 -15.40
C GLY A 53 -7.93 3.86 -16.77
N GLU A 54 -9.02 4.11 -17.51
CA GLU A 54 -9.04 4.82 -18.80
C GLU A 54 -8.44 6.25 -18.71
N ASN A 55 -8.43 6.84 -17.52
CA ASN A 55 -7.76 8.12 -17.21
C ASN A 55 -6.23 8.00 -17.05
N ALA A 56 -5.60 6.90 -17.51
CA ALA A 56 -4.15 6.83 -17.68
C ALA A 56 -3.62 7.83 -18.75
N GLY A 57 -4.52 8.57 -19.39
CA GLY A 57 -4.20 9.72 -20.22
C GLY A 57 -3.66 10.89 -19.40
N THR A 58 -2.38 11.20 -19.61
CA THR A 58 -1.79 12.55 -19.44
C THR A 58 -1.81 13.14 -18.03
N LYS A 59 -0.84 12.73 -17.20
CA LYS A 59 -0.01 13.60 -16.34
C LYS A 59 0.97 12.70 -15.56
N ARG A 60 2.17 12.49 -16.10
CA ARG A 60 3.29 11.78 -15.44
C ARG A 60 3.21 10.26 -15.30
N ALA A 61 2.46 9.55 -16.14
CA ALA A 61 2.73 8.13 -16.29
C ALA A 61 4.15 7.99 -16.86
N VAL A 62 5.10 7.53 -16.03
CA VAL A 62 6.33 6.91 -16.53
C VAL A 62 5.86 5.82 -17.50
N SER A 63 6.62 5.53 -18.56
CA SER A 63 6.25 4.61 -19.67
C SER A 63 5.68 3.23 -19.27
N SER A 64 5.68 2.87 -17.98
CA SER A 64 5.12 1.69 -17.33
C SER A 64 3.79 1.88 -16.57
N GLY A 65 3.22 3.09 -16.48
CA GLY A 65 1.98 3.35 -15.71
C GLY A 65 2.15 3.30 -14.19
N VAL A 66 3.40 3.24 -13.71
CA VAL A 66 3.73 3.29 -12.27
C VAL A 66 3.59 4.72 -11.74
N VAL A 67 2.83 4.87 -10.65
CA VAL A 67 2.55 6.17 -10.00
C VAL A 67 3.35 6.33 -8.72
N HIS A 68 3.57 5.23 -7.97
CA HIS A 68 4.37 5.23 -6.75
C HIS A 68 5.27 4.00 -6.66
N MET A 69 6.51 4.20 -6.25
CA MET A 69 7.54 3.17 -6.04
C MET A 69 7.94 3.15 -4.55
N ASN A 70 8.56 2.06 -4.10
CA ASN A 70 9.01 1.86 -2.71
C ASN A 70 7.89 2.11 -1.69
N VAL A 71 6.72 1.55 -1.96
CA VAL A 71 5.54 1.74 -1.13
C VAL A 71 5.66 0.88 0.13
N ASP A 72 5.58 1.55 1.28
CA ASP A 72 5.35 0.90 2.57
C ASP A 72 3.85 0.63 2.72
N LEU A 73 3.47 -0.63 2.86
CA LEU A 73 2.07 -1.05 2.90
C LEU A 73 1.32 -0.46 4.10
N GLU A 74 1.97 -0.39 5.27
CA GLU A 74 1.33 0.11 6.49
C GLU A 74 1.16 1.62 6.43
N LYS A 75 2.19 2.36 6.00
CA LYS A 75 2.09 3.81 5.82
C LYS A 75 1.06 4.19 4.76
N LEU A 76 1.01 3.44 3.65
CA LEU A 76 -0.01 3.66 2.64
C LEU A 76 -1.41 3.38 3.18
N ALA A 77 -1.57 2.30 3.94
CA ALA A 77 -2.85 1.97 4.55
C ALA A 77 -3.32 3.03 5.55
N GLN A 78 -2.40 3.60 6.35
CA GLN A 78 -2.68 4.72 7.26
C GLN A 78 -3.12 5.96 6.47
N LYS A 79 -2.39 6.31 5.41
CA LYS A 79 -2.72 7.45 4.54
C LYS A 79 -4.08 7.31 3.85
N LEU A 80 -4.45 6.08 3.50
CA LEU A 80 -5.74 5.76 2.88
C LEU A 80 -6.86 5.51 3.90
N GLU A 81 -6.56 5.61 5.20
CA GLU A 81 -7.50 5.38 6.31
C GLU A 81 -8.15 3.98 6.29
N VAL A 82 -7.46 2.98 5.71
CA VAL A 82 -7.95 1.59 5.63
C VAL A 82 -7.43 0.68 6.74
N ILE A 83 -6.53 1.19 7.57
CA ILE A 83 -6.07 0.58 8.82
C ILE A 83 -6.52 1.48 9.97
N GLN A 84 -7.11 0.88 10.99
CA GLN A 84 -7.60 1.62 12.15
C GLN A 84 -6.47 1.89 13.16
N PRO A 85 -6.59 2.91 14.04
CA PRO A 85 -5.56 3.25 15.02
C PRO A 85 -5.23 2.12 16.04
N TRP A 86 -6.14 1.17 16.20
CA TRP A 86 -5.99 -0.02 17.03
C TRP A 86 -5.62 -1.28 16.23
N GLU A 87 -5.44 -1.19 14.92
CA GLU A 87 -4.92 -2.27 14.08
C GLU A 87 -3.43 -2.01 13.79
N GLU A 88 -2.64 -3.08 13.65
CA GLU A 88 -1.27 -2.98 13.16
C GLU A 88 -0.88 -4.19 12.32
N LEU A 89 0.05 -4.00 11.41
CA LEU A 89 0.54 -5.11 10.58
C LEU A 89 1.25 -6.15 11.47
N ALA A 90 0.88 -7.42 11.31
CA ALA A 90 1.58 -8.52 11.94
C ALA A 90 3.04 -8.53 11.46
N GLU A 91 3.99 -8.63 12.41
CA GLU A 91 5.39 -8.83 12.08
C GLU A 91 5.54 -10.14 11.30
N ARG A 92 6.41 -10.10 10.29
CA ARG A 92 6.65 -11.20 9.34
C ARG A 92 7.73 -12.15 9.83
#